data_AF-A0AAJ0GKQ4-F1
#
_entry.id   AF-A0AAJ0GKQ4-F1
#
_cell.length_a   1.000
_cell.length_b   1.000
_cell.length_c   1.000
_cell.angle_alpha   90.00
_cell.angle_beta   90.00
_cell.angle_gamma   90.00
#
_symmetry.space_group_name_H-M   'P 1'
#
loop_
_entity.id
_entity.type
_entity.pdbx_description
1 polymer ?
#
loop_
_entity_poly.entity_id
_entity_poly.type
_entity_poly.pdbx_seq_one_letter_code
_entity_poly.pdbx_strand_id
1 'polypeptide(L)' 'MPDGDQTIDGDYEYTDYHIFPAAGHDRLLSWRAGAGSVLIAVREGRPRRTDTEQDDVLVPQGNRVMVMQATVRLVTKSA' A
#
# COMPACT_ATOMS: atom_id res chain seq x y z
N MET A 1 -7.57 10.27 -6.73
CA MET A 1 -8.21 9.09 -6.12
C MET A 1 -7.57 7.89 -6.79
N PRO A 2 -7.14 6.85 -6.07
CA PRO A 2 -6.34 5.78 -6.67
C PRO A 2 -7.13 4.98 -7.72
N ASP A 3 -6.45 4.55 -8.78
CA ASP A 3 -7.05 3.73 -9.83
C ASP A 3 -6.97 2.25 -9.47
N GLY A 4 -8.05 1.73 -8.90
CA GLY A 4 -8.18 0.29 -8.63
C GLY A 4 -7.21 -0.21 -7.55
N ASP A 5 -6.25 -1.05 -7.94
CA ASP A 5 -5.34 -1.77 -7.04
C ASP A 5 -3.91 -1.20 -6.98
N GLN A 6 -3.70 0.01 -7.52
CA GLN A 6 -2.43 0.74 -7.57
C GLN A 6 -2.61 2.23 -7.24
N THR A 7 -1.50 2.91 -6.93
CA THR A 7 -1.47 4.38 -6.95
C THR A 7 -1.50 4.90 -8.39
N ILE A 8 -2.05 6.10 -8.59
CA ILE A 8 -2.11 6.83 -9.85
C ILE A 8 -0.70 6.97 -10.41
N ASP A 9 -0.55 6.63 -11.70
CA ASP A 9 0.70 6.68 -12.45
C ASP A 9 1.88 5.92 -11.81
N GLY A 10 1.60 5.08 -10.80
CA GLY A 10 2.61 4.40 -10.01
C GLY A 10 3.53 5.33 -9.22
N ASP A 11 3.07 6.54 -8.87
CA ASP A 11 3.82 7.51 -8.07
C ASP A 11 3.45 7.47 -6.57
N TYR A 12 4.16 8.26 -5.77
CA TYR A 12 3.82 8.46 -4.36
C TYR A 12 2.65 9.45 -4.21
N GLU A 13 1.67 9.07 -3.41
CA GLU A 13 0.50 9.89 -3.12
C GLU A 13 0.18 9.91 -1.63
N TYR A 14 -0.21 11.08 -1.12
CA TYR A 14 -0.80 11.18 0.21
C TYR A 14 -2.20 10.60 0.21
N THR A 15 -2.42 9.62 1.09
CA THR A 15 -3.69 8.93 1.27
C THR A 15 -4.15 9.09 2.71
N ASP A 16 -5.26 9.81 2.92
CA ASP A 16 -5.87 9.98 4.25
C ASP A 16 -6.53 8.68 4.72
N TYR A 17 -7.41 8.11 3.90
CA TYR A 17 -7.97 6.78 4.11
C TYR A 17 -8.29 6.13 2.77
N HIS A 18 -7.73 4.96 2.51
CA HIS A 18 -8.10 4.16 1.34
C HIS A 18 -7.86 2.67 1.58
N ILE A 19 -8.66 1.83 0.93
CA ILE A 19 -8.44 0.39 0.86
C ILE A 19 -8.26 0.01 -0.61
N PHE A 20 -7.03 -0.29 -0.99
CA PHE A 20 -6.74 -0.95 -2.26
C PHE A 20 -7.24 -2.39 -2.16
N PRO A 21 -8.10 -2.86 -3.08
CA PRO A 21 -8.63 -4.21 -3.06
C PRO A 21 -7.51 -5.25 -3.24
N ALA A 22 -7.87 -6.51 -3.03
CA ALA A 22 -7.00 -7.62 -3.34
C ALA A 22 -6.75 -7.70 -4.86
N ALA A 23 -5.48 -7.83 -5.24
CA ALA A 23 -5.05 -7.99 -6.63
C ALA A 23 -4.84 -9.47 -6.97
N GLY A 24 -5.04 -9.84 -8.24
CA GLY A 24 -4.71 -11.17 -8.77
C GLY A 24 -3.23 -11.38 -9.09
N HIS A 25 -2.37 -10.45 -8.67
CA HIS A 25 -0.94 -10.43 -8.94
C HIS A 25 -0.18 -9.82 -7.74
N ASP A 26 1.13 -10.02 -7.69
CA ASP A 26 1.97 -9.43 -6.64
C ASP A 26 2.17 -7.93 -6.87
N ARG A 27 2.15 -7.16 -5.78
CA ARG A 27 2.40 -5.71 -5.80
C ARG A 27 3.57 -5.37 -4.88
N LEU A 28 4.12 -4.18 -5.08
CA LEU A 28 5.15 -3.59 -4.25
C LEU A 28 4.59 -2.32 -3.61
N LEU A 29 4.58 -2.28 -2.28
CA LEU A 29 4.16 -1.14 -1.50
C LEU A 29 5.37 -0.43 -0.91
N SER A 30 5.48 0.86 -1.18
CA SER A 30 6.45 1.75 -0.54
C SER A 30 5.71 2.86 0.21
N TRP A 31 6.33 3.41 1.25
CA TRP A 31 5.82 4.58 1.95
C TRP A 31 6.93 5.47 2.49
N ARG A 32 6.63 6.76 2.60
CA ARG A 32 7.52 7.72 3.26
C ARG A 32 7.26 7.76 4.76
N ALA A 33 8.29 8.15 5.51
CA ALA A 33 8.16 8.35 6.96
C ALA A 33 7.08 9.41 7.27
N GLY A 34 6.23 9.13 8.25
CA GLY A 34 5.09 9.94 8.64
C GLY A 34 4.40 9.41 9.91
N ALA A 35 3.23 9.96 10.24
CA ALA A 35 2.49 9.60 11.46
C ALA A 35 1.39 8.54 11.24
N GLY A 36 1.26 8.04 10.00
CA GLY A 36 0.20 7.16 9.58
C GLY A 36 0.46 5.67 9.81
N SER A 37 -0.34 4.85 9.14
CA SER A 37 -0.18 3.40 9.14
C SER A 37 -0.65 2.75 7.84
N VAL A 38 -0.10 1.56 7.58
CA VAL A 38 -0.50 0.69 6.49
C VAL A 38 -0.80 -0.71 7.01
N LEU A 39 -1.77 -1.39 6.44
CA LEU A 39 -2.12 -2.77 6.76
C LEU A 39 -2.17 -3.60 5.47
N ILE A 40 -1.44 -4.71 5.46
CA ILE A 40 -1.43 -5.70 4.39
C ILE A 40 -2.03 -6.98 4.95
N ALA A 41 -3.18 -7.43 4.42
CA ALA A 41 -3.84 -8.66 4.89
C ALA A 41 -4.87 -9.20 3.90
N VAL A 42 -5.17 -10.50 3.96
CA VAL A 42 -6.33 -11.11 3.28
C VAL A 42 -7.63 -10.86 4.05
N ARG A 43 -7.59 -11.00 5.38
CA ARG A 43 -8.75 -10.79 6.28
C ARG A 43 -8.35 -9.93 7.48
N GLU A 44 -7.53 -10.47 8.36
CA GLU A 44 -7.06 -9.79 9.58
C GLU A 44 -5.54 -9.64 9.53
N GLY A 45 -5.04 -8.55 10.12
CA GLY A 45 -3.62 -8.30 10.24
C GLY A 45 -3.36 -7.14 11.20
N ARG A 46 -2.09 -6.84 11.44
CA ARG A 46 -1.68 -5.75 12.31
C ARG A 46 -1.23 -4.55 11.48
N PRO A 47 -1.77 -3.35 11.72
CA PRO A 47 -1.26 -2.14 11.10
C PRO A 47 0.23 -1.96 11.41
N ARG A 48 1.00 -1.60 10.39
CA ARG A 48 2.40 -1.18 10.49
C ARG A 48 2.43 0.33 10.52
N ARG A 49 3.13 0.90 11.49
CA ARG A 49 3.37 2.35 11.51
C ARG A 49 4.24 2.74 10.31
N THR A 50 3.99 3.92 9.78
CA THR A 50 4.83 4.53 8.75
C THR A 50 5.85 5.50 9.36
N ASP A 51 6.26 5.30 10.61
CA ASP A 51 7.24 6.15 11.31
C ASP A 51 8.66 6.07 10.73
N THR A 52 8.91 5.05 9.91
CA THR A 52 10.10 4.89 9.08
C THR A 52 9.69 4.70 7.63
N GLU A 53 10.52 5.17 6.70
CA GLU A 53 10.32 4.87 5.29
C GLU A 53 10.58 3.39 5.01
N GLN A 54 9.87 2.86 4.02
CA GLN A 54 10.07 1.52 3.51
C GLN A 54 9.84 1.52 2.01
N ASP A 55 10.66 0.75 1.30
CA ASP A 55 10.58 0.60 -0.14
C ASP A 55 10.33 -0.87 -0.51
N ASP A 56 9.52 -1.06 -1.53
CA ASP A 56 9.27 -2.34 -2.20
C ASP A 56 8.88 -3.48 -1.26
N VAL A 57 8.04 -3.18 -0.27
CA VAL A 57 7.43 -4.19 0.59
C VAL A 57 6.49 -5.05 -0.26
N LEU A 58 6.80 -6.34 -0.34
CA LEU A 58 5.98 -7.29 -1.08
C LEU A 58 4.56 -7.35 -0.50
N VAL A 59 3.58 -7.14 -1.39
CA VAL A 59 2.16 -7.40 -1.16
C VAL A 59 1.80 -8.60 -2.03
N PRO A 60 1.75 -9.82 -1.47
CA PRO A 60 1.42 -11.00 -2.25
C PRO A 60 0.01 -10.92 -2.82
N GLN A 61 -0.20 -11.53 -3.99
CA GLN A 61 -1.53 -11.68 -4.59
C GLN A 61 -2.59 -12.14 -3.57
N GLY A 62 -3.81 -11.63 -3.71
CA GLY A 62 -4.92 -11.89 -2.79
C GLY A 62 -4.95 -11.05 -1.50
N ASN A 63 -3.90 -10.28 -1.20
CA ASN A 63 -3.90 -9.34 -0.07
C ASN A 63 -4.43 -7.98 -0.49
N ARG A 64 -5.25 -7.35 0.37
CA ARG A 64 -5.61 -5.93 0.28
C ARG A 64 -4.58 -5.06 0.99
N VAL A 65 -4.54 -3.78 0.64
CA VAL A 65 -3.73 -2.77 1.33
C VAL A 65 -4.67 -1.69 1.86
N MET A 66 -4.68 -1.49 3.16
CA MET A 66 -5.38 -0.38 3.80
C MET A 66 -4.35 0.66 4.23
N VAL A 67 -4.64 1.92 3.94
CA VAL A 67 -3.76 3.05 4.23
C VAL A 67 -4.53 4.07 5.06
N MET A 68 -3.87 4.57 6.11
CA MET A 68 -4.38 5.65 6.95
C MET A 68 -3.30 6.70 7.14
N GLN A 69 -3.56 7.92 6.65
CA GLN A 69 -2.72 9.12 6.83
C GLN A 69 -1.26 8.94 6.43
N ALA A 70 -1.01 8.35 5.26
CA ALA A 70 0.34 8.05 4.80
C ALA A 70 0.56 8.40 3.33
N THR A 71 1.80 8.77 3.01
CA THR A 71 2.26 8.92 1.63
C THR A 71 2.79 7.59 1.13
N VAL A 72 2.08 6.96 0.20
CA VAL A 72 2.35 5.59 -0.27
C VAL A 72 2.53 5.57 -1.79
N ARG A 73 3.23 4.54 -2.27
CA ARG A 73 3.30 4.15 -3.68
C ARG A 73 2.98 2.67 -3.75
N LEU A 74 2.03 2.27 -4.60
CA LEU A 74 1.64 0.87 -4.77
C LEU A 74 1.62 0.53 -6.26
N VAL A 75 2.49 -0.39 -6.67
CA VAL A 75 2.68 -0.76 -8.08
C VAL A 75 2.66 -2.26 -8.27
N THR A 76 2.30 -2.75 -9.46
CA THR A 76 2.46 -4.18 -9.80
C THR A 76 3.94 -4.54 -9.79
N LYS A 77 4.26 -5.68 -9.18
CA LYS A 77 5.57 -6.28 -9.28
C LYS A 77 5.75 -6.81 -10.70
N SER A 78 6.64 -6.18 -11.47
CA SER A 78 7.05 -6.70 -12.78
C SER A 78 7.79 -8.03 -12.57
N ALA A 79 7.51 -9.02 -13.42
CA ALA A 79 8.11 -10.36 -13.36
C ALA A 79 9.63 -10.32 -13.61
#